data_AF-N9WU45-F1
#
_entry.id   AF-N9WU45-F1
#
_cell.length_a   1.000
_cell.length_b   1.000
_cell.length_c   1.000
_cell.angle_alpha   90.00
_cell.angle_beta   90.00
_cell.angle_gamma   90.00
#
_symmetry.space_group_name_H-M   'P 1'
#
loop_
_entity.id
_entity.type
_entity.pdbx_description
1 polymer ?
#
loop_
_entity_poly.entity_id
_entity_poly.type
_entity_poly.pdbx_seq_one_letter_code
_entity_poly.pdbx_strand_id
1 'polypeptide(L)' 'MAKLTQETFETICTYMDDEIRDHVHVTIDLPCTPEEFLNRYLELDPDFKEVLDSEFGSIEY' A
#
# COMPACT_ATOMS: atom_id res chain seq x y z
N MET A 1 -5.60 -13.56 -8.48
CA MET A 1 -5.40 -12.16 -8.08
C MET A 1 -6.59 -11.77 -7.23
N ALA A 2 -6.36 -11.42 -5.96
CA ALA A 2 -7.39 -10.77 -5.15
C ALA A 2 -7.48 -9.30 -5.59
N LYS A 3 -8.69 -8.73 -5.62
CA LYS A 3 -8.85 -7.30 -5.92
C LYS A 3 -8.50 -6.49 -4.68
N LEU A 4 -7.74 -5.41 -4.83
CA LEU A 4 -7.55 -4.44 -3.75
C LEU A 4 -8.89 -3.78 -3.41
N THR A 5 -9.51 -4.23 -2.31
CA THR A 5 -10.70 -3.59 -1.73
C THR A 5 -10.29 -2.57 -0.69
N GLN A 6 -11.18 -1.63 -0.36
CA GLN A 6 -10.91 -0.64 0.68
C GLN A 6 -10.62 -1.31 2.04
N GLU A 7 -11.36 -2.36 2.41
CA GLU A 7 -11.11 -3.12 3.66
C GLU A 7 -9.72 -3.79 3.66
N THR A 8 -9.31 -4.33 2.50
CA THR A 8 -7.97 -4.93 2.36
C THR A 8 -6.90 -3.85 2.47
N PHE A 9 -7.09 -2.71 1.82
CA PHE A 9 -6.16 -1.58 1.89
C PHE A 9 -6.03 -1.01 3.31
N GLU A 10 -7.14 -0.83 4.02
CA GLU A 10 -7.13 -0.41 5.42
C GLU A 10 -6.34 -1.39 6.30
N THR A 11 -6.47 -2.69 6.04
CA THR A 11 -5.68 -3.72 6.72
C THR A 11 -4.20 -3.61 6.36
N ILE A 12 -3.85 -3.46 5.07
CA ILE A 12 -2.47 -3.28 4.60
C ILE A 12 -1.82 -2.06 5.27
N CYS A 13 -2.54 -0.94 5.39
CA CYS A 13 -2.05 0.28 6.04
C CYS A 13 -1.64 0.07 7.51
N THR A 14 -2.14 -0.98 8.17
CA THR A 14 -1.72 -1.35 9.54
C THR A 14 -0.38 -2.09 9.60
N TYR A 15 0.08 -2.65 8.47
CA TYR A 15 1.39 -3.30 8.34
C TYR A 15 2.47 -2.35 7.81
N MET A 16 2.07 -1.22 7.21
CA MET A 16 2.98 -0.22 6.68
C MET A 16 3.78 0.48 7.78
N ASP A 17 4.99 0.90 7.45
CA ASP A 17 5.79 1.79 8.29
C ASP A 17 5.14 3.19 8.31
N ASP A 18 4.90 3.70 9.52
CA ASP A 18 4.23 4.98 9.73
C ASP A 18 5.03 6.16 9.14
N GLU A 19 6.37 6.14 9.17
CA GLU A 19 7.19 7.21 8.61
C GLU A 19 7.08 7.27 7.09
N ILE A 20 7.10 6.10 6.43
CA ILE A 20 6.96 6.00 4.97
C ILE A 20 5.52 6.34 4.58
N ARG A 21 4.52 5.85 5.30
CA ARG A 21 3.11 6.14 5.05
C ARG A 21 2.82 7.64 5.15
N ASP A 22 3.34 8.30 6.18
CA ASP A 22 3.22 9.76 6.33
C ASP A 22 3.93 10.51 5.21
N HIS A 23 5.10 10.02 4.76
CA HIS A 23 5.79 10.57 3.60
C HIS A 23 4.97 10.45 2.31
N VAL A 24 4.33 9.31 2.07
CA VAL A 24 3.43 9.13 0.91
C VAL A 24 2.24 10.07 1.03
N HIS A 25 1.62 10.20 2.21
CA HIS A 25 0.47 11.08 2.43
C HIS A 25 0.76 12.57 2.14
N VAL A 26 1.99 13.06 2.42
CA VAL A 26 2.35 14.45 2.11
C VAL A 26 2.85 14.66 0.68
N THR A 27 3.21 13.59 -0.02
CA THR A 27 3.78 13.66 -1.39
C THR A 27 2.78 13.37 -2.49
N ILE A 28 1.72 12.60 -2.20
CA ILE A 28 0.72 12.24 -3.20
C ILE A 28 -0.36 13.32 -3.32
N ASP A 29 -0.75 13.65 -4.55
CA ASP A 29 -1.86 14.58 -4.80
C ASP A 29 -3.20 13.92 -4.41
N LEU A 30 -4.05 14.67 -3.69
CA LEU A 30 -5.39 14.23 -3.29
C LEU A 30 -6.46 14.74 -4.28
N PRO A 31 -7.46 13.92 -4.65
CA PRO A 31 -7.74 12.57 -4.15
C PRO A 31 -6.89 11.49 -4.84
N CYS A 32 -6.37 10.53 -4.06
CA CYS A 32 -5.65 9.36 -4.57
C CYS A 32 -6.49 8.09 -4.39
N THR A 33 -6.26 7.11 -5.27
CA THR A 33 -6.82 5.76 -5.12
C THR A 33 -5.94 4.89 -4.20
N PRO A 34 -6.49 3.82 -3.58
CA PRO A 34 -5.69 2.84 -2.82
C PRO A 34 -4.53 2.25 -3.63
N GLU A 35 -4.76 2.02 -4.92
CA GLU A 35 -3.80 1.49 -5.89
C GLU A 35 -2.63 2.46 -6.10
N GLU A 36 -2.92 3.75 -6.33
CA GLU A 36 -1.90 4.78 -6.46
C GLU A 36 -1.09 4.97 -5.18
N PHE A 37 -1.77 4.96 -4.03
CA PHE A 37 -1.10 5.06 -2.74
C PHE A 37 -0.16 3.89 -2.49
N LEU A 38 -0.65 2.65 -2.72
CA LEU A 38 0.13 1.43 -2.50
C LEU A 38 1.33 1.36 -3.46
N ASN A 39 1.14 1.70 -4.74
CA ASN A 39 2.24 1.78 -5.70
C ASN A 39 3.30 2.77 -5.23
N ARG A 40 2.90 3.97 -4.78
CA ARG A 40 3.84 4.98 -4.31
C ARG A 40 4.58 4.56 -3.04
N TYR A 41 3.90 3.87 -2.13
CA TYR A 41 4.51 3.29 -0.95
C TYR A 41 5.56 2.25 -1.34
N LEU A 42 5.25 1.34 -2.26
CA LEU A 42 6.17 0.29 -2.73
C LEU A 42 7.38 0.84 -3.51
N GLU A 43 7.28 2.03 -4.10
CA GLU A 43 8.46 2.72 -4.67
C GLU A 43 9.46 3.16 -3.60
N LEU A 44 8.99 3.47 -2.39
CA LEU A 44 9.82 3.88 -1.26
C LEU A 44 10.28 2.69 -0.42
N ASP A 45 9.42 1.68 -0.31
CA ASP A 45 9.63 0.45 0.46
C ASP A 45 9.30 -0.78 -0.39
N PRO A 46 10.22 -1.18 -1.30
CA PRO A 46 10.01 -2.33 -2.17
C PRO A 46 9.97 -3.66 -1.40
N ASP A 47 10.59 -3.72 -0.22
CA ASP A 47 10.64 -4.93 0.61
C ASP A 47 9.26 -5.23 1.21
N PHE A 48 8.40 -4.22 1.38
CA PHE A 48 7.00 -4.42 1.77
C PHE A 48 6.21 -5.29 0.79
N LYS A 49 6.66 -5.40 -0.47
CA LYS A 49 6.06 -6.33 -1.43
C LYS A 49 6.09 -7.77 -0.94
N GLU A 50 7.15 -8.18 -0.22
CA GLU A 50 7.24 -9.52 0.35
C GLU A 50 6.19 -9.74 1.44
N VAL A 51 5.91 -8.71 2.25
CA VAL A 51 4.85 -8.74 3.27
C VAL A 51 3.47 -8.84 2.59
N LEU A 52 3.23 -8.09 1.52
CA LEU A 52 1.99 -8.18 0.75
C LEU A 52 1.78 -9.59 0.19
N ASP A 53 2.78 -10.14 -0.50
CA ASP A 53 2.69 -11.46 -1.11
C ASP A 53 2.58 -12.58 -0.04
N SER A 54 3.18 -12.41 1.14
CA SER A 54 3.10 -13.36 2.26
C SER A 54 1.76 -13.32 2.99
N GLU A 55 1.31 -12.14 3.40
CA GLU A 55 0.12 -11.98 4.27
C GLU A 55 -1.19 -11.94 3.47
N PHE A 56 -1.17 -11.39 2.26
CA PHE A 56 -2.37 -11.16 1.44
C PHE A 56 -2.35 -11.96 0.12
N GLY A 57 -1.22 -12.57 -0.23
CA GLY A 57 -1.04 -13.25 -1.51
C GLY A 57 -0.94 -12.29 -2.68
N SER A 58 -1.13 -12.80 -3.90
CA SER A 58 -1.08 -11.96 -5.11
C SER A 58 -2.34 -11.10 -5.23
N ILE A 59 -2.22 -9.83 -4.83
CA ILE A 59 -3.23 -8.77 -4.97
C ILE A 59 -2.97 -8.00 -6.28
N GLU A 60 -4.02 -7.64 -7.01
CA GLU A 60 -3.95 -6.67 -8.13
C GLU A 60 -4.17 -5.26 -7.57
N TYR A 61 -3.21 -4.37 -7.88
CA TYR A 61 -3.17 -2.95 -7.52
C TYR A 61 -2.44 -2.14 -8.60
#